data_AF-A0A0C4EII4-F1
#
_entry.id   AF-A0A0C4EII4-F1
#
_cell.length_a   1.000
_cell.length_b   1.000
_cell.length_c   1.000
_cell.angle_alpha   90.00
_cell.angle_beta   90.00
_cell.angle_gamma   90.00
#
_symmetry.space_group_name_H-M   'P 1'
#
loop_
_entity.id
_entity.type
_entity.pdbx_description
1 polymer ?
#
loop_
_entity_poly.entity_id
_entity_poly.type
_entity_poly.pdbx_seq_one_letter_code
_entity_poly.pdbx_strand_id
1 'polypeptide(L)'
;MAGLSRLFGAVSSLISTTKECPIARKSTILRASQSPGASSSPASSIRTNSTLVTRPTLQPALKQASRGTRGLPKIPSSKALGMLNSEENHYLVTFLVGKKYKLMVDDQVTLPHIKDLKVGDLIRLTRITEVGSRNFTIRAAGNGTVGHAKRETLSPAASKTLNSKAKKLGMDPSELSRESRTVCFKPEIPHYLDENLVHASAIVVEHTRGKMSTVIKKKRRKGYRKTIKNKPYYTRIRLCEIKIPTIQTEAIHPETLCISADASLQNP
;
A
#
# COMPACT_ATOMS: atom_id res chain seq x y z
N MET A 1 17.49 13.93 74.26
CA MET A 1 17.78 13.90 72.82
C MET A 1 18.44 12.57 72.49
N ALA A 2 17.66 11.59 72.03
CA ALA A 2 18.14 10.22 71.80
C ALA A 2 18.50 10.02 70.32
N GLY A 3 19.69 9.48 70.06
CA GLY A 3 20.10 9.09 68.71
C GLY A 3 19.61 7.69 68.35
N LEU A 4 19.57 7.38 67.06
CA LEU A 4 19.51 6.00 66.55
C LEU A 4 20.17 5.93 65.18
N SER A 5 21.33 5.27 65.15
CA SER A 5 22.01 4.84 63.92
C SER A 5 21.15 3.82 63.17
N ARG A 6 21.17 3.85 61.84
CA ARG A 6 20.59 2.78 61.00
C ARG A 6 21.70 2.11 60.21
N LEU A 7 21.91 0.84 60.54
CA LEU A 7 22.94 -0.03 59.98
C LEU A 7 22.60 -0.39 58.52
N PHE A 8 23.62 -0.49 57.67
CA PHE A 8 23.50 -1.08 56.34
C PHE A 8 23.43 -2.60 56.47
N GLY A 9 22.25 -3.17 56.23
CA GLY A 9 22.08 -4.62 56.10
C GLY A 9 22.56 -5.12 54.74
N ALA A 10 23.76 -5.69 54.69
CA ALA A 10 24.20 -6.49 53.55
C ALA A 10 23.55 -7.88 53.62
N VAL A 11 22.89 -8.31 52.53
CA VAL A 11 22.34 -9.67 52.42
C VAL A 11 23.03 -10.36 51.25
N SER A 12 23.84 -11.36 51.58
CA SER A 12 24.55 -12.21 50.61
C SER A 12 23.87 -13.58 50.53
N SER A 13 23.56 -14.03 49.31
CA SER A 13 23.16 -15.40 48.99
C SER A 13 22.90 -15.50 47.47
N LEU A 14 23.20 -16.58 46.76
CA LEU A 14 23.98 -17.79 47.07
C LEU A 14 24.52 -18.32 45.72
N ILE A 15 25.67 -18.99 45.74
CA ILE A 15 26.29 -19.56 44.54
C ILE A 15 25.60 -20.89 44.20
N SER A 16 25.10 -21.04 42.97
CA SER A 16 24.63 -22.34 42.47
C SER A 16 25.73 -23.03 41.67
N THR A 17 26.06 -24.25 42.09
CA THR A 17 27.20 -25.04 41.60
C THR A 17 26.93 -25.68 40.24
N THR A 18 27.94 -25.65 39.38
CA THR A 18 28.02 -26.50 38.19
C THR A 18 28.19 -27.97 38.59
N LYS A 19 27.44 -28.89 37.96
CA LYS A 19 27.80 -30.32 37.98
C LYS A 19 28.50 -30.68 36.67
N GLU A 20 29.69 -31.23 36.82
CA GLU A 20 30.47 -31.81 35.73
C GLU A 20 29.84 -33.12 35.22
N CYS A 21 30.16 -33.49 33.99
CA CYS A 21 30.02 -34.86 33.49
C CYS A 21 31.42 -35.36 33.09
N PRO A 22 31.82 -36.59 33.47
CA PRO A 22 33.21 -37.01 33.39
C PRO A 22 33.66 -37.45 31.99
N ILE A 23 34.98 -37.44 31.84
CA ILE A 23 35.76 -37.87 30.68
C ILE A 23 35.58 -39.36 30.38
N ALA A 24 35.45 -39.71 29.10
CA ALA A 24 35.87 -41.02 28.57
C ALA A 24 36.66 -40.83 27.27
N ARG A 25 37.95 -41.19 27.28
CA ARG A 25 38.82 -41.26 26.10
C ARG A 25 38.90 -42.71 25.60
N LYS A 26 38.96 -42.92 24.28
CA LYS A 26 39.71 -44.01 23.61
C LYS A 26 39.82 -43.79 22.08
N SER A 27 41.03 -43.45 21.64
CA SER A 27 41.82 -44.12 20.58
C SER A 27 41.16 -45.29 19.80
N THR A 28 41.39 -45.57 18.50
CA THR A 28 42.39 -45.05 17.53
C THR A 28 42.24 -45.73 16.13
N ILE A 29 42.69 -45.06 15.04
CA ILE A 29 43.22 -45.62 13.75
C ILE A 29 42.32 -45.95 12.51
N LEU A 30 42.76 -45.37 11.35
CA LEU A 30 42.63 -45.80 9.91
C LEU A 30 41.24 -45.77 9.19
N ARG A 31 41.11 -45.47 7.87
CA ARG A 31 42.06 -45.05 6.79
C ARG A 31 41.33 -44.59 5.49
N ALA A 32 41.82 -43.50 4.86
CA ALA A 32 41.62 -43.06 3.43
C ALA A 32 40.16 -42.84 2.93
N SER A 33 39.81 -42.00 1.94
CA SER A 33 40.47 -40.95 1.10
C SER A 33 39.34 -40.02 0.55
N GLN A 34 39.54 -38.94 -0.23
CA GLN A 34 40.70 -38.44 -1.00
C GLN A 34 40.73 -36.88 -1.03
N SER A 35 41.03 -36.26 -2.19
CA SER A 35 41.13 -34.80 -2.45
C SER A 35 40.38 -34.46 -3.78
N PRO A 36 40.41 -33.24 -4.37
CA PRO A 36 40.96 -31.93 -3.96
C PRO A 36 39.91 -30.77 -4.02
N GLY A 37 40.21 -29.50 -3.71
CA GLY A 37 41.41 -28.88 -3.14
C GLY A 37 41.22 -27.36 -2.99
N ALA A 38 42.07 -26.71 -2.19
CA ALA A 38 42.13 -25.25 -2.07
C ALA A 38 43.58 -24.82 -1.78
N SER A 39 44.15 -23.97 -2.63
CA SER A 39 45.52 -23.47 -2.50
C SER A 39 45.64 -22.35 -1.48
N SER A 40 46.81 -22.29 -0.83
CA SER A 40 47.11 -21.45 0.34
C SER A 40 47.36 -19.97 0.05
N SER A 41 47.32 -19.18 1.13
CA SER A 41 47.64 -17.75 1.22
C SER A 41 49.11 -17.41 0.85
N PRO A 42 49.48 -16.12 0.81
CA PRO A 42 50.00 -15.52 2.06
C PRO A 42 49.50 -14.10 2.35
N ALA A 43 49.67 -13.68 3.61
CA ALA A 43 49.47 -12.31 4.04
C ALA A 43 50.80 -11.55 4.08
N SER A 44 50.78 -10.25 3.76
CA SER A 44 51.85 -9.31 4.12
C SER A 44 51.27 -7.94 4.43
N SER A 45 51.59 -7.42 5.62
CA SER A 45 51.24 -6.08 6.08
C SER A 45 52.06 -5.00 5.36
N ILE A 46 51.55 -3.76 5.30
CA ILE A 46 52.22 -2.51 5.77
C ILE A 46 51.51 -1.24 5.24
N ARG A 47 51.53 -0.19 6.10
CA ARG A 47 51.28 1.25 5.86
C ARG A 47 49.86 1.76 5.58
N THR A 48 49.41 2.53 6.58
CA THR A 48 48.55 3.71 6.45
C THR A 48 49.06 4.70 5.40
N ASN A 49 48.14 5.30 4.64
CA ASN A 49 48.04 6.75 4.47
C ASN A 49 46.63 7.14 4.02
N SER A 50 46.14 8.28 4.51
CA SER A 50 44.80 8.76 4.23
C SER A 50 44.71 9.50 2.90
N THR A 51 43.77 9.11 2.04
CA THR A 51 43.27 9.97 0.97
C THR A 51 41.77 9.77 0.82
N LEU A 52 41.00 10.85 1.00
CA LEU A 52 39.55 10.84 0.79
C LEU A 52 39.27 10.78 -0.72
N VAL A 53 39.19 9.58 -1.28
CA VAL A 53 38.69 9.39 -2.65
C VAL A 53 37.16 9.45 -2.61
N THR A 54 36.64 10.63 -2.93
CA THR A 54 35.22 10.92 -3.07
C THR A 54 34.61 9.97 -4.11
N ARG A 55 33.94 8.92 -3.64
CA ARG A 55 33.23 7.96 -4.51
C ARG A 55 32.17 8.74 -5.30
N PRO A 56 32.24 8.84 -6.65
CA PRO A 56 31.19 9.49 -7.41
C PRO A 56 29.91 8.71 -7.19
N THR A 57 28.95 9.33 -6.53
CA THR A 57 27.62 8.77 -6.35
C THR A 57 26.96 8.74 -7.73
N LEU A 58 26.95 7.56 -8.34
CA LEU A 58 26.03 7.24 -9.42
C LEU A 58 24.61 7.48 -8.88
N GLN A 59 24.09 8.68 -9.10
CA GLN A 59 22.70 8.98 -8.78
C GLN A 59 21.86 8.00 -9.61
N PRO A 60 20.91 7.27 -8.99
CA PRO A 60 19.87 6.59 -9.74
C PRO A 60 18.91 7.66 -10.26
N ALA A 61 19.36 8.46 -11.24
CA ALA A 61 18.57 9.37 -12.02
C ALA A 61 17.69 8.59 -13.02
N LEU A 62 17.03 7.55 -12.51
CA LEU A 62 15.77 7.08 -13.05
C LEU A 62 14.79 8.24 -12.89
N LYS A 63 14.80 9.15 -13.88
CA LYS A 63 13.67 10.03 -14.14
C LYS A 63 12.46 9.11 -14.21
N GLN A 64 11.65 9.10 -13.15
CA GLN A 64 10.36 8.44 -13.20
C GLN A 64 9.61 9.13 -14.32
N ALA A 65 9.54 8.45 -15.48
CA ALA A 65 8.78 8.95 -16.61
C ALA A 65 7.40 9.27 -16.07
N SER A 66 6.96 10.51 -16.26
CA SER A 66 5.65 10.94 -15.83
C SER A 66 4.63 10.12 -16.61
N ARG A 67 4.17 9.01 -16.02
CA ARG A 67 3.11 8.12 -16.52
C ARG A 67 1.75 8.81 -16.44
N GLY A 68 1.70 10.08 -16.85
CA GLY A 68 0.47 10.76 -17.17
C GLY A 68 -0.04 10.20 -18.48
N THR A 69 -1.28 9.73 -18.50
CA THR A 69 -2.01 9.26 -19.69
C THR A 69 -2.36 10.40 -20.65
N ARG A 70 -1.56 11.48 -20.67
CA ARG A 70 -1.75 12.71 -21.44
C ARG A 70 -1.22 12.51 -22.87
N GLY A 71 -1.90 11.65 -23.62
CA GLY A 71 -1.54 11.34 -25.00
C GLY A 71 -2.16 10.07 -25.58
N LEU A 72 -2.76 9.19 -24.74
CA LEU A 72 -3.50 8.04 -25.27
C LEU A 72 -4.83 8.49 -25.90
N PRO A 73 -5.27 7.87 -27.01
CA PRO A 73 -6.55 8.17 -27.61
C PRO A 73 -7.69 7.81 -26.65
N LYS A 74 -8.59 8.77 -26.41
CA LYS A 74 -9.80 8.54 -25.61
C LYS A 74 -10.87 7.89 -26.48
N ILE A 75 -11.08 6.60 -26.31
CA ILE A 75 -12.15 5.82 -26.94
C ILE A 75 -13.45 6.03 -26.14
N PRO A 76 -14.64 6.13 -26.79
CA PRO A 76 -15.91 6.14 -26.06
C PRO A 76 -16.08 4.87 -25.21
N SER A 77 -16.71 5.02 -24.03
CA SER A 77 -16.79 3.97 -23.00
C SER A 77 -17.41 2.67 -23.51
N SER A 78 -18.50 2.74 -24.28
CA SER A 78 -19.18 1.56 -24.85
C SER A 78 -18.24 0.70 -25.70
N LYS A 79 -17.51 1.31 -26.64
CA LYS A 79 -16.53 0.60 -27.48
C LYS A 79 -15.34 0.08 -26.64
N ALA A 80 -14.89 0.84 -25.65
CA ALA A 80 -13.81 0.42 -24.77
C ALA A 80 -14.16 -0.81 -23.93
N LEU A 81 -15.40 -0.95 -23.46
CA LEU A 81 -15.89 -2.15 -22.74
C LEU A 81 -15.82 -3.40 -23.61
N GLY A 82 -16.30 -3.33 -24.86
CA GLY A 82 -16.25 -4.46 -25.79
C GLY A 82 -14.83 -4.92 -26.10
N MET A 83 -13.90 -3.98 -26.28
CA MET A 83 -12.48 -4.30 -26.48
C MET A 83 -11.83 -4.89 -25.21
N LEU A 84 -12.21 -4.39 -24.03
CA LEU A 84 -11.73 -4.91 -22.73
C LEU A 84 -12.23 -6.35 -22.49
N ASN A 85 -13.47 -6.66 -22.86
CA ASN A 85 -14.08 -7.99 -22.75
C ASN A 85 -13.50 -9.01 -23.75
N SER A 86 -12.86 -8.56 -24.83
CA SER A 86 -12.17 -9.43 -25.78
C SER A 86 -10.80 -9.92 -25.28
N GLU A 87 -10.26 -9.34 -24.21
CA GLU A 87 -9.02 -9.80 -23.60
C GLU A 87 -9.32 -10.74 -22.42
N GLU A 88 -8.52 -11.80 -22.29
CA GLU A 88 -8.68 -12.87 -21.28
C GLU A 88 -8.34 -12.45 -19.84
N ASN A 89 -7.41 -11.51 -19.68
CA ASN A 89 -6.71 -11.26 -18.41
C ASN A 89 -6.89 -9.80 -17.97
N HIS A 90 -7.67 -9.60 -16.92
CA HIS A 90 -7.96 -8.28 -16.34
C HIS A 90 -7.29 -8.08 -14.98
N TYR A 91 -6.80 -6.87 -14.76
CA TYR A 91 -6.50 -6.34 -13.44
C TYR A 91 -7.49 -5.25 -13.08
N LEU A 92 -7.79 -5.11 -11.79
CA LEU A 92 -8.47 -3.95 -11.24
C LEU A 92 -7.59 -3.21 -10.25
N VAL A 93 -7.95 -1.96 -9.96
CA VAL A 93 -7.32 -1.15 -8.93
C VAL A 93 -8.41 -0.55 -8.05
N THR A 94 -8.45 -0.98 -6.78
CA THR A 94 -9.54 -0.75 -5.85
C THR A 94 -9.05 -0.16 -4.53
N PHE A 95 -9.92 0.56 -3.81
CA PHE A 95 -9.66 1.07 -2.46
C PHE A 95 -10.27 0.15 -1.40
N LEU A 96 -9.41 -0.58 -0.69
CA LEU A 96 -9.77 -1.47 0.42
C LEU A 96 -9.25 -0.87 1.73
N VAL A 97 -10.14 -0.64 2.69
CA VAL A 97 -9.81 -0.11 4.03
C VAL A 97 -8.90 1.14 3.97
N GLY A 98 -9.19 2.06 3.04
CA GLY A 98 -8.46 3.32 2.86
C GLY A 98 -7.13 3.22 2.10
N LYS A 99 -6.78 2.06 1.52
CA LYS A 99 -5.56 1.88 0.70
C LYS A 99 -5.88 1.36 -0.70
N LYS A 100 -5.11 1.81 -1.69
CA LYS A 100 -5.22 1.40 -3.09
C LYS A 100 -4.45 0.10 -3.33
N TYR A 101 -5.10 -0.91 -3.89
CA TYR A 101 -4.51 -2.20 -4.25
C TYR A 101 -4.76 -2.49 -5.73
N LYS A 102 -3.72 -2.93 -6.46
CA LYS A 102 -3.85 -3.49 -7.82
C LYS A 102 -3.92 -5.01 -7.68
N LEU A 103 -4.97 -5.63 -8.23
CA LEU A 103 -5.30 -7.05 -8.09
C LEU A 103 -5.70 -7.65 -9.43
N MET A 104 -5.32 -8.90 -9.66
CA MET A 104 -5.89 -9.78 -10.69
C MET A 104 -6.74 -10.86 -10.02
N VAL A 105 -7.47 -11.63 -10.82
CA VAL A 105 -8.23 -12.80 -10.32
C VAL A 105 -7.28 -13.74 -9.57
N ASP A 106 -7.76 -14.34 -8.49
CA ASP A 106 -7.04 -15.20 -7.55
C ASP A 106 -5.93 -14.56 -6.68
N ASP A 107 -5.62 -13.27 -6.86
CA ASP A 107 -4.70 -12.57 -5.95
C ASP A 107 -5.23 -12.56 -4.51
N GLN A 108 -4.35 -12.85 -3.55
CA GLN A 108 -4.64 -12.81 -2.12
C GLN A 108 -4.07 -11.57 -1.44
N VAL A 109 -4.91 -10.84 -0.71
CA VAL A 109 -4.57 -9.56 -0.09
C VAL A 109 -4.72 -9.61 1.41
N THR A 110 -3.67 -9.23 2.13
CA THR A 110 -3.74 -9.01 3.59
C THR A 110 -4.19 -7.58 3.87
N LEU A 111 -5.41 -7.43 4.40
CA LEU A 111 -6.03 -6.16 4.78
C LEU A 111 -5.95 -5.94 6.30
N PRO A 112 -6.00 -4.68 6.77
CA PRO A 112 -6.35 -4.40 8.16
C PRO A 112 -7.65 -5.13 8.53
N HIS A 113 -7.75 -5.64 9.75
CA HIS A 113 -8.92 -6.42 10.17
C HIS A 113 -10.23 -5.65 9.97
N ILE A 114 -11.08 -6.20 9.10
CA ILE A 114 -12.45 -5.74 8.88
C ILE A 114 -13.33 -6.50 9.87
N LYS A 115 -14.16 -5.77 10.61
CA LYS A 115 -15.15 -6.34 11.53
C LYS A 115 -16.30 -6.97 10.78
N ASP A 116 -17.08 -7.80 11.46
CA ASP A 116 -18.41 -8.29 11.05
C ASP A 116 -18.44 -9.25 9.83
N LEU A 117 -17.35 -9.31 9.05
CA LEU A 117 -17.09 -10.36 8.05
C LEU A 117 -16.60 -11.65 8.72
N LYS A 118 -17.09 -12.78 8.22
CA LYS A 118 -16.67 -14.15 8.55
C LYS A 118 -15.84 -14.74 7.41
N VAL A 119 -15.16 -15.86 7.71
CA VAL A 119 -14.47 -16.66 6.68
C VAL A 119 -15.51 -17.33 5.78
N GLY A 120 -15.30 -17.26 4.46
CA GLY A 120 -16.25 -17.73 3.44
C GLY A 120 -17.19 -16.65 2.89
N ASP A 121 -17.30 -15.49 3.54
CA ASP A 121 -18.18 -14.40 3.07
C ASP A 121 -17.70 -13.83 1.73
N LEU A 122 -18.65 -13.57 0.82
CA LEU A 122 -18.41 -12.92 -0.48
C LEU A 122 -18.63 -11.41 -0.38
N ILE A 123 -17.61 -10.63 -0.72
CA ILE A 123 -17.58 -9.17 -0.67
C ILE A 123 -17.64 -8.60 -2.10
N ARG A 124 -18.64 -7.77 -2.40
CA ARG A 124 -18.68 -6.94 -3.60
C ARG A 124 -17.77 -5.72 -3.43
N LEU A 125 -16.91 -5.46 -4.42
CA LEU A 125 -15.96 -4.35 -4.39
C LEU A 125 -16.56 -3.07 -4.96
N THR A 126 -17.10 -2.19 -4.10
CA THR A 126 -17.68 -0.90 -4.52
C THR A 126 -16.66 0.12 -5.03
N ARG A 127 -15.47 0.20 -4.42
CA ARG A 127 -14.54 1.33 -4.61
C ARG A 127 -13.46 1.08 -5.66
N ILE A 128 -13.87 0.75 -6.88
CA ILE A 128 -12.98 0.48 -8.01
C ILE A 128 -12.62 1.79 -8.72
N THR A 129 -11.34 2.13 -8.85
CA THR A 129 -10.87 3.34 -9.57
C THR A 129 -10.49 3.04 -11.02
N GLU A 130 -9.95 1.85 -11.28
CA GLU A 130 -9.39 1.48 -12.59
C GLU A 130 -9.65 -0.01 -12.85
N VAL A 131 -10.00 -0.37 -14.08
CA VAL A 131 -9.99 -1.75 -14.58
C VAL A 131 -9.24 -1.73 -15.91
N GLY A 132 -8.36 -2.69 -16.12
CA GLY A 132 -7.58 -2.76 -17.33
C GLY A 132 -7.16 -4.17 -17.68
N SER A 133 -6.76 -4.34 -18.92
CA SER A 133 -6.19 -5.55 -19.47
C SER A 133 -4.77 -5.24 -19.94
N ARG A 134 -4.25 -5.95 -20.95
CA ARG A 134 -2.93 -5.69 -21.52
C ARG A 134 -2.90 -4.38 -22.32
N ASN A 135 -3.92 -4.13 -23.15
CA ASN A 135 -3.92 -2.99 -24.08
C ASN A 135 -4.97 -1.91 -23.74
N PHE A 136 -6.03 -2.24 -23.00
CA PHE A 136 -7.14 -1.33 -22.72
C PHE A 136 -7.27 -1.06 -21.21
N THR A 137 -7.57 0.19 -20.84
CA THR A 137 -7.79 0.56 -19.44
C THR A 137 -8.96 1.55 -19.31
N ILE A 138 -9.98 1.18 -18.55
CA ILE A 138 -11.06 2.06 -18.12
C ILE A 138 -10.67 2.61 -16.74
N ARG A 139 -10.66 3.93 -16.61
CA ARG A 139 -10.32 4.64 -15.37
C ARG A 139 -11.44 5.61 -15.05
N ALA A 140 -11.78 5.72 -13.77
CA ALA A 140 -12.76 6.70 -13.30
C ALA A 140 -12.28 8.11 -13.66
N ALA A 141 -12.99 8.75 -14.60
CA ALA A 141 -12.76 10.14 -14.92
C ALA A 141 -13.35 10.98 -13.78
N GLY A 142 -12.53 11.83 -13.17
CA GLY A 142 -13.05 12.79 -12.21
C GLY A 142 -13.92 13.82 -12.90
N ASN A 143 -15.22 13.83 -12.58
CA ASN A 143 -16.13 14.92 -12.93
C ASN A 143 -15.50 16.22 -12.38
N GLY A 144 -15.07 17.10 -13.29
CA GLY A 144 -13.87 17.90 -13.07
C GLY A 144 -13.92 18.95 -11.96
N THR A 145 -13.51 18.57 -10.74
CA THR A 145 -12.91 19.48 -9.74
C THR A 145 -11.63 18.93 -9.11
N VAL A 146 -10.99 17.93 -9.75
CA VAL A 146 -9.62 17.52 -9.38
C VAL A 146 -8.68 18.71 -9.55
N GLY A 147 -7.91 18.99 -8.51
CA GLY A 147 -6.97 20.10 -8.43
C GLY A 147 -5.75 20.01 -9.35
N HIS A 148 -5.93 19.77 -10.64
CA HIS A 148 -5.22 20.64 -11.58
C HIS A 148 -5.56 22.06 -11.15
N ALA A 149 -4.55 22.87 -10.89
CA ALA A 149 -4.80 24.27 -10.62
C ALA A 149 -5.65 24.80 -11.80
N LYS A 150 -6.92 25.14 -11.50
CA LYS A 150 -7.57 26.24 -12.22
C LYS A 150 -6.47 27.30 -12.29
N ARG A 151 -6.20 27.85 -13.48
CA ARG A 151 -5.35 29.03 -13.58
C ARG A 151 -6.12 30.09 -12.81
N GLU A 152 -5.89 30.15 -11.50
CA GLU A 152 -6.42 31.14 -10.62
C GLU A 152 -5.69 32.39 -11.06
N THR A 153 -6.32 33.09 -12.01
CA THR A 153 -6.10 34.50 -12.25
C THR A 153 -6.24 35.10 -10.87
N LEU A 154 -5.10 35.38 -10.25
CA LEU A 154 -4.99 35.75 -8.85
C LEU A 154 -6.00 36.86 -8.59
N SER A 155 -6.76 36.75 -7.50
CA SER A 155 -7.83 37.71 -7.22
C SER A 155 -7.31 39.14 -7.42
N PRO A 156 -8.10 40.10 -7.93
CA PRO A 156 -7.58 41.43 -8.27
C PRO A 156 -6.86 42.13 -7.11
N ALA A 157 -7.19 41.76 -5.86
CA ALA A 157 -6.44 42.16 -4.66
C ALA A 157 -5.07 41.45 -4.53
N ALA A 158 -5.02 40.12 -4.62
CA ALA A 158 -3.76 39.36 -4.53
C ALA A 158 -2.75 39.75 -5.63
N SER A 159 -3.22 39.99 -6.86
CA SER A 159 -2.40 40.50 -7.96
C SER A 159 -1.72 41.83 -7.63
N LYS A 160 -2.46 42.77 -7.02
CA LYS A 160 -1.91 44.09 -6.62
C LYS A 160 -0.83 43.98 -5.54
N THR A 161 -1.03 43.11 -4.55
CA THR A 161 -0.05 42.89 -3.47
C THR A 161 1.23 42.20 -3.95
N LEU A 162 1.14 41.27 -4.91
CA LEU A 162 2.33 40.70 -5.53
C LEU A 162 3.09 41.74 -6.35
N ASN A 163 2.40 42.58 -7.12
CA ASN A 163 3.03 43.62 -7.93
C ASN A 163 3.73 44.69 -7.07
N SER A 164 3.14 45.10 -5.94
CA SER A 164 3.79 46.04 -5.02
C SER A 164 4.99 45.42 -4.29
N LYS A 165 4.90 44.13 -3.92
CA LYS A 165 6.03 43.38 -3.33
C LYS A 165 7.17 43.17 -4.32
N ALA A 166 6.86 42.84 -5.58
CA ALA A 166 7.82 42.76 -6.68
C ALA A 166 8.56 44.10 -6.87
N LYS A 167 7.80 45.20 -7.01
CA LYS A 167 8.35 46.55 -7.16
C LYS A 167 9.20 47.00 -5.97
N LYS A 168 8.86 46.60 -4.73
CA LYS A 168 9.65 46.89 -3.53
C LYS A 168 10.98 46.11 -3.47
N LEU A 169 11.06 44.95 -4.11
CA LEU A 169 12.24 44.07 -4.11
C LEU A 169 13.09 44.18 -5.39
N GLY A 170 12.64 44.93 -6.41
CA GLY A 170 13.34 45.04 -7.69
C GLY A 170 13.32 43.75 -8.54
N MET A 171 12.50 42.77 -8.17
CA MET A 171 12.34 41.50 -8.90
C MET A 171 11.19 41.57 -9.89
N ASP A 172 11.30 40.86 -11.01
CA ASP A 172 10.18 40.63 -11.91
C ASP A 172 9.06 39.83 -11.22
N PRO A 173 7.78 40.23 -11.37
CA PRO A 173 6.65 39.54 -10.74
C PRO A 173 6.52 38.08 -11.22
N SER A 174 7.05 37.77 -12.40
CA SER A 174 7.15 36.43 -12.97
C SER A 174 8.05 35.49 -12.16
N GLU A 175 9.04 36.00 -11.43
CA GLU A 175 9.96 35.18 -10.62
C GLU A 175 9.40 34.88 -9.24
N LEU A 176 8.79 35.87 -8.58
CA LEU A 176 8.05 35.65 -7.33
C LEU A 176 6.87 34.67 -7.53
N SER A 177 6.28 34.64 -8.73
CA SER A 177 5.28 33.63 -9.13
C SER A 177 5.85 32.22 -9.36
N ARG A 178 7.18 32.05 -9.47
CA ARG A 178 7.84 30.74 -9.52
C ARG A 178 8.16 30.23 -8.11
N GLU A 179 8.68 31.08 -7.22
CA GLU A 179 8.97 30.72 -5.83
C GLU A 179 7.72 30.41 -5.00
N SER A 180 6.64 31.18 -5.19
CA SER A 180 5.37 30.97 -4.48
C SER A 180 4.56 29.76 -4.95
N ARG A 181 5.12 28.92 -5.85
CA ARG A 181 4.59 27.59 -6.20
C ARG A 181 4.89 26.58 -5.11
N THR A 182 4.47 26.87 -3.88
CA THR A 182 4.26 25.84 -2.87
C THR A 182 3.25 24.87 -3.46
N VAL A 183 3.73 23.72 -3.95
CA VAL A 183 2.89 22.66 -4.47
C VAL A 183 2.12 22.07 -3.30
N CYS A 184 1.00 22.69 -2.96
CA CYS A 184 0.01 22.12 -2.08
C CYS A 184 -0.56 20.89 -2.79
N PHE A 185 0.03 19.72 -2.50
CA PHE A 185 -0.51 18.43 -2.87
C PHE A 185 -1.86 18.26 -2.15
N LYS A 186 -2.91 18.86 -2.74
CA LYS A 186 -4.29 18.56 -2.38
C LYS A 186 -4.44 17.04 -2.50
N PRO A 187 -4.96 16.32 -1.48
CA PRO A 187 -5.16 14.89 -1.59
C PRO A 187 -6.05 14.64 -2.80
N GLU A 188 -5.54 13.89 -3.78
CA GLU A 188 -6.27 13.56 -4.99
C GLU A 188 -7.50 12.75 -4.59
N ILE A 189 -8.69 13.36 -4.71
CA ILE A 189 -9.94 12.73 -4.32
C ILE A 189 -10.11 11.50 -5.21
N PRO A 190 -10.16 10.28 -4.66
CA PRO A 190 -10.24 9.08 -5.48
C PRO A 190 -11.61 9.03 -6.15
N HIS A 191 -11.59 8.97 -7.47
CA HIS A 191 -12.78 8.69 -8.26
C HIS A 191 -12.99 7.19 -8.36
N TYR A 192 -14.26 6.79 -8.45
CA TYR A 192 -14.68 5.41 -8.59
C TYR A 192 -15.47 5.26 -9.90
N LEU A 193 -15.42 4.06 -10.48
CA LEU A 193 -16.29 3.65 -11.58
C LEU A 193 -17.69 3.40 -11.03
N ASP A 194 -18.71 3.60 -11.87
CA ASP A 194 -20.08 3.29 -11.52
C ASP A 194 -20.24 1.79 -11.25
N GLU A 195 -20.99 1.44 -10.21
CA GLU A 195 -21.11 0.04 -9.79
C GLU A 195 -21.74 -0.88 -10.85
N ASN A 196 -22.61 -0.33 -11.70
CA ASN A 196 -23.26 -1.05 -12.79
C ASN A 196 -22.32 -1.32 -13.97
N LEU A 197 -21.19 -0.61 -14.06
CA LEU A 197 -20.21 -0.71 -15.14
C LEU A 197 -19.21 -1.86 -14.92
N VAL A 198 -18.93 -2.19 -13.65
CA VAL A 198 -17.97 -3.22 -13.24
C VAL A 198 -18.43 -3.86 -11.94
N HIS A 199 -18.68 -5.17 -11.99
CA HIS A 199 -18.89 -5.99 -10.80
C HIS A 199 -17.60 -6.76 -10.50
N ALA A 200 -17.07 -6.64 -9.28
CA ALA A 200 -15.96 -7.47 -8.83
C ALA A 200 -16.24 -8.05 -7.44
N SER A 201 -15.94 -9.33 -7.27
CA SER A 201 -16.29 -10.11 -6.08
C SER A 201 -15.05 -10.73 -5.46
N ALA A 202 -14.90 -10.67 -4.14
CA ALA A 202 -13.76 -11.24 -3.41
C ALA A 202 -14.25 -12.02 -2.18
N ILE A 203 -13.67 -13.19 -1.92
CA ILE A 203 -14.01 -14.04 -0.77
C ILE A 203 -13.07 -13.81 0.41
N VAL A 204 -13.58 -13.87 1.64
CA VAL A 204 -12.77 -13.89 2.86
C VAL A 204 -12.14 -15.27 3.04
N VAL A 205 -10.81 -15.35 2.96
CA VAL A 205 -10.05 -16.61 3.08
C VAL A 205 -9.75 -16.96 4.54
N GLU A 206 -9.26 -16.00 5.33
CA GLU A 206 -8.97 -16.21 6.75
C GLU A 206 -8.88 -14.89 7.53
N HIS A 207 -9.10 -14.97 8.85
CA HIS A 207 -8.67 -13.92 9.78
C HIS A 207 -7.38 -14.35 10.46
N THR A 208 -6.29 -13.66 10.15
CA THR A 208 -4.94 -14.01 10.61
C THR A 208 -4.43 -13.01 11.63
N ARG A 209 -3.39 -13.40 12.38
CA ARG A 209 -2.72 -12.52 13.35
C ARG A 209 -1.26 -12.33 12.96
N GLY A 210 -0.82 -11.07 12.90
CA GLY A 210 0.56 -10.73 12.60
C GLY A 210 1.56 -11.15 13.67
N LYS A 211 2.84 -10.93 13.36
CA LYS A 211 3.95 -11.11 14.29
C LYS A 211 3.75 -10.21 15.52
N MET A 212 4.06 -10.72 16.71
CA MET A 212 3.93 -9.96 17.96
C MET A 212 4.99 -8.84 18.00
N SER A 213 4.56 -7.59 17.84
CA SER A 213 5.45 -6.43 18.00
C SER A 213 5.61 -6.09 19.47
N THR A 214 6.83 -5.77 19.88
CA THR A 214 7.16 -5.42 21.27
C THR A 214 7.82 -4.04 21.30
N VAL A 215 7.11 -3.05 21.82
CA VAL A 215 7.56 -1.66 21.94
C VAL A 215 7.95 -1.38 23.39
N ILE A 216 9.22 -1.07 23.64
CA ILE A 216 9.73 -0.76 24.98
C ILE A 216 9.79 0.76 25.16
N LYS A 217 8.82 1.33 25.89
CA LYS A 217 8.87 2.74 26.33
C LYS A 217 9.80 2.84 27.55
N LYS A 218 10.85 3.68 27.50
CA LYS A 218 11.81 3.85 28.61
C LYS A 218 12.19 5.32 28.83
N LYS A 219 12.47 5.73 30.08
CA LYS A 219 12.93 7.09 30.43
C LYS A 219 14.32 7.02 31.08
N ARG A 220 15.28 7.79 30.55
CA ARG A 220 16.67 7.83 31.05
C ARG A 220 16.73 8.28 32.51
N ARG A 221 17.58 7.63 33.34
CA ARG A 221 17.84 7.96 34.75
C ARG A 221 16.59 8.06 35.66
N LYS A 222 15.48 7.40 35.29
CA LYS A 222 14.21 7.44 36.06
C LYS A 222 13.63 6.06 36.36
N GLY A 223 14.38 4.97 36.14
CA GLY A 223 13.95 3.56 36.34
C GLY A 223 12.83 3.08 35.39
N TYR A 224 12.02 3.99 34.86
CA TYR A 224 10.85 3.70 34.05
C TYR A 224 11.18 2.93 32.75
N ARG A 225 10.62 1.73 32.64
CA ARG A 225 10.62 0.87 31.45
C ARG A 225 9.29 0.11 31.37
N LYS A 226 8.46 0.39 30.36
CA LYS A 226 7.20 -0.30 30.07
C LYS A 226 7.29 -1.03 28.73
N THR A 227 7.20 -2.36 28.78
CA THR A 227 7.13 -3.22 27.60
C THR A 227 5.68 -3.35 27.16
N ILE A 228 5.36 -2.93 25.94
CA ILE A 228 4.02 -3.03 25.34
C ILE A 228 4.09 -4.08 24.22
N LYS A 229 3.30 -5.14 24.34
CA LYS A 229 3.17 -6.18 23.31
C LYS A 229 1.88 -5.93 22.52
N ASN A 230 1.94 -6.03 21.20
CA ASN A 230 0.78 -5.97 20.32
C ASN A 230 0.84 -7.12 19.31
N LYS A 231 -0.26 -7.86 19.15
CA LYS A 231 -0.41 -8.91 18.12
C LYS A 231 -1.54 -8.46 17.18
N PRO A 232 -1.22 -7.75 16.08
CA PRO A 232 -2.24 -7.14 15.22
C PRO A 232 -3.07 -8.20 14.50
N TYR A 233 -4.33 -7.87 14.21
CA TYR A 233 -5.26 -8.71 13.46
C TYR A 233 -5.33 -8.22 12.01
N TYR A 234 -5.49 -9.16 11.09
CA TYR A 234 -5.64 -8.92 9.65
C TYR A 234 -6.72 -9.83 9.08
N THR A 235 -7.36 -9.39 7.99
CA THR A 235 -8.26 -10.23 7.19
C THR A 235 -7.60 -10.48 5.85
N ARG A 236 -7.48 -11.75 5.43
CA ARG A 236 -7.04 -12.10 4.08
C ARG A 236 -8.25 -12.33 3.19
N ILE A 237 -8.27 -11.67 2.04
CA ILE A 237 -9.27 -11.88 1.00
C ILE A 237 -8.60 -12.42 -0.27
N ARG A 238 -9.35 -13.12 -1.12
CA ARG A 238 -8.95 -13.55 -2.47
C ARG A 238 -9.93 -12.94 -3.47
N LEU A 239 -9.43 -12.34 -4.55
CA LEU A 239 -10.32 -11.88 -5.62
C LEU A 239 -10.86 -13.08 -6.40
N CYS A 240 -12.18 -13.21 -6.53
CA CYS A 240 -12.82 -14.35 -7.20
C CYS A 240 -13.07 -14.09 -8.68
N GLU A 241 -13.60 -12.91 -9.02
CA GLU A 241 -14.01 -12.61 -10.39
C GLU A 241 -14.04 -11.10 -10.66
N ILE A 242 -13.85 -10.75 -11.93
CA ILE A 242 -14.02 -9.41 -12.48
C ILE A 242 -15.00 -9.54 -13.64
N LYS A 243 -16.25 -9.09 -13.43
CA LYS A 243 -17.32 -9.09 -14.42
C LYS A 243 -17.52 -7.67 -14.96
N ILE A 244 -17.24 -7.51 -16.24
CA ILE A 244 -17.46 -6.26 -16.97
C ILE A 244 -18.68 -6.50 -17.87
N PRO A 245 -19.90 -6.10 -17.46
CA PRO A 245 -21.08 -6.27 -18.30
C PRO A 245 -20.90 -5.55 -19.64
N THR A 246 -21.00 -6.30 -20.74
CA THR A 246 -21.27 -5.70 -22.04
C THR A 246 -22.62 -5.00 -21.93
N ILE A 247 -22.66 -3.69 -22.19
CA ILE A 247 -23.92 -2.99 -22.44
C ILE A 247 -24.39 -3.45 -23.82
N GLN A 248 -24.94 -4.67 -23.87
CA GLN A 248 -25.88 -4.99 -24.93
C GLN A 248 -27.05 -4.04 -24.75
N THR A 249 -27.53 -3.46 -25.85
CA THR A 249 -28.80 -2.76 -25.86
C THR A 249 -29.89 -3.81 -25.75
N GLU A 250 -30.04 -4.38 -24.56
CA GLU A 250 -31.16 -5.23 -24.15
C GLU A 250 -32.40 -4.33 -24.19
N ALA A 251 -32.99 -4.26 -25.38
CA ALA A 251 -34.20 -3.52 -25.61
C ALA A 251 -35.29 -4.15 -24.75
N ILE A 252 -35.82 -3.33 -23.84
CA ILE A 252 -37.23 -3.25 -23.47
C ILE A 252 -38.01 -4.52 -23.86
N HIS A 253 -37.96 -5.55 -23.02
CA HIS A 253 -39.14 -6.39 -22.82
C HIS A 253 -39.95 -5.71 -21.72
N PRO A 254 -40.99 -4.93 -22.06
CA PRO A 254 -41.96 -4.57 -21.06
C PRO A 254 -42.68 -5.87 -20.71
N GLU A 255 -42.85 -6.15 -19.42
CA GLU A 255 -43.79 -7.18 -19.01
C GLU A 255 -45.14 -6.81 -19.62
N THR A 256 -45.58 -7.59 -20.60
CA THR A 256 -46.86 -7.36 -21.25
C THR A 256 -47.89 -7.72 -20.21
N LEU A 257 -48.56 -6.69 -19.66
CA LEU A 257 -49.64 -6.86 -18.70
C LEU A 257 -50.68 -7.80 -19.31
N CYS A 258 -50.70 -9.06 -18.87
CA CYS A 258 -51.78 -9.99 -19.13
C CYS A 258 -53.00 -9.54 -18.34
N ILE A 259 -53.68 -8.50 -18.84
CA ILE A 259 -55.04 -8.17 -18.45
C ILE A 259 -55.93 -9.24 -19.08
N SER A 260 -56.05 -10.38 -18.40
CA SER A 260 -57.14 -11.34 -18.66
C SER A 260 -58.42 -10.76 -18.08
N ALA A 261 -59.04 -9.84 -18.83
CA ALA A 261 -60.42 -9.44 -18.61
C ALA A 261 -61.32 -10.58 -19.08
N ASP A 262 -61.84 -11.36 -18.14
CA ASP A 262 -62.85 -12.39 -18.42
C ASP A 262 -64.21 -11.89 -17.90
N ALA A 263 -65.02 -11.34 -18.82
CA ALA A 263 -66.28 -10.69 -18.53
C ALA A 263 -67.25 -10.73 -19.73
N SER A 264 -67.82 -11.91 -20.00
CA SER A 264 -68.99 -12.11 -20.86
C SER A 264 -69.64 -13.46 -20.50
N LEU A 265 -70.79 -13.54 -19.81
CA LEU A 265 -72.18 -13.23 -20.22
C LEU A 265 -72.98 -14.52 -20.53
N GLN A 266 -73.81 -14.89 -19.55
CA GLN A 266 -75.19 -15.43 -19.64
C GLN A 266 -75.62 -16.41 -20.77
N ASN A 267 -76.03 -17.61 -20.32
CA ASN A 267 -77.24 -18.35 -20.73
C ASN A 267 -77.29 -18.92 -22.19
N PRO A 268 -78.23 -19.83 -22.58
CA PRO A 268 -79.54 -20.20 -22.00
C PRO A 268 -79.49 -21.00 -20.69
#